data_AF-A0A1J5PSW1-F1
#
_entry.id   AF-A0A1J5PSW1-F1
#
_cell.length_a   1.000
_cell.length_b   1.000
_cell.length_c   1.000
_cell.angle_alpha   90.00
_cell.angle_beta   90.00
_cell.angle_gamma   90.00
#
_symmetry.space_group_name_H-M   'P 1'
#
loop_
_entity.id
_entity.type
_entity.pdbx_description
1 polymer ?
#
loop_
_entity_poly.entity_id
_entity_poly.type
_entity_poly.pdbx_seq_one_letter_code
_entity_poly.pdbx_strand_id
1 'polypeptide(L)'
;MPGRSPAEITPAALPRWILIRAGGPHVRRSRDEWRRLVREGVPEGQRNSTIASLTGHLLWHGVDAEVALELLLAWNRLRCRPPLDDAEVAQVVANIVQLHEHEPTGPSIAD
;
A
#
# COMPACT_ATOMS: atom_id res chain seq x y z
N MET A 1 -4.94 16.39 -42.88
CA MET A 1 -3.77 16.63 -42.01
C MET A 1 -3.42 15.29 -41.36
N PRO A 2 -2.30 14.64 -41.73
CA PRO A 2 -1.92 13.36 -41.14
C PRO A 2 -1.33 13.53 -39.72
N GLY A 3 -1.62 12.55 -38.85
CA GLY A 3 -0.76 12.09 -37.75
C GLY A 3 -0.59 13.01 -36.52
N ARG A 4 -1.58 13.05 -35.64
CA ARG A 4 -1.37 13.44 -34.22
C ARG A 4 -2.28 12.62 -33.30
N SER A 5 -2.07 11.31 -33.26
CA SER A 5 -2.60 10.53 -32.16
C SER A 5 -1.82 10.87 -30.87
N PRO A 6 -2.43 10.78 -29.67
CA PRO A 6 -1.74 11.01 -28.40
C PRO A 6 -0.47 10.17 -28.19
N ALA A 7 -0.34 9.04 -28.90
CA ALA A 7 0.83 8.17 -28.87
C ALA A 7 2.01 8.66 -29.74
N GLU A 8 1.79 9.64 -30.63
CA GLU A 8 2.80 10.16 -31.57
C GLU A 8 3.44 11.47 -31.08
N ILE A 9 3.05 11.97 -29.91
CA ILE A 9 3.54 13.24 -29.35
C ILE A 9 4.41 12.95 -28.12
N THR A 10 5.64 13.47 -28.10
CA THR A 10 6.51 13.42 -26.92
C THR A 10 5.80 14.10 -25.74
N PRO A 11 5.64 13.43 -24.59
CA PRO A 11 5.02 14.04 -23.42
C PRO A 11 5.74 15.34 -23.05
N ALA A 12 4.97 16.37 -22.73
CA ALA A 12 5.54 17.60 -22.20
C ALA A 12 6.32 17.31 -20.91
N ALA A 13 7.41 18.05 -20.68
CA ALA A 13 8.17 17.93 -19.46
C ALA A 13 7.25 18.13 -18.24
N LEU A 14 7.32 17.22 -17.27
CA LEU A 14 6.44 17.24 -16.11
C LEU A 14 6.65 18.57 -15.36
N PRO A 15 5.60 19.42 -15.20
CA PRO A 15 5.73 20.68 -14.50
C PRO A 15 6.22 20.49 -13.06
N ARG A 16 7.18 21.31 -12.63
CA ARG A 16 7.81 21.20 -11.31
C ARG A 16 6.81 21.29 -10.14
N TRP A 17 5.72 22.03 -10.32
CA TRP A 17 4.67 22.17 -9.30
C TRP A 17 3.89 20.86 -9.06
N ILE A 18 3.80 19.97 -10.07
CA ILE A 18 3.17 18.64 -9.92
C ILE A 18 4.07 17.75 -9.05
N LEU A 19 5.39 17.76 -9.27
CA LEU A 19 6.34 16.99 -8.45
C LEU A 19 6.27 17.35 -6.95
N ILE A 20 6.02 18.62 -6.65
CA ILE A 20 5.89 19.11 -5.27
C ILE A 20 4.58 18.64 -4.64
N ARG A 21 3.52 18.48 -5.45
CA ARG A 21 2.16 18.17 -4.99
C ARG A 21 1.82 16.69 -4.99
N ALA A 22 2.55 15.87 -5.75
CA ALA A 22 2.37 14.42 -5.87
C ALA A 22 2.69 13.64 -4.57
N GLY A 23 2.91 14.34 -3.45
CA GLY A 23 3.55 13.76 -2.27
C GLY A 23 5.04 13.57 -2.54
N GLY A 24 5.89 13.75 -1.53
CA GLY A 24 7.29 13.36 -1.64
C GLY A 24 7.41 11.90 -2.10
N PRO A 25 8.58 11.46 -2.59
CA PRO A 25 8.76 10.08 -3.03
C PRO A 25 8.16 9.14 -1.99
N HIS A 26 7.15 8.35 -2.36
CA HIS A 26 6.71 7.24 -1.54
C HIS A 26 7.92 6.33 -1.39
N VAL A 27 8.65 6.49 -0.28
CA VAL A 27 9.81 5.65 0.02
C VAL A 27 9.26 4.25 0.22
N ARG A 28 9.29 3.46 -0.85
CA ARG A 28 8.93 2.05 -0.79
C ARG A 28 9.93 1.39 0.16
N ARG A 29 9.43 0.77 1.22
CA ARG A 29 10.25 -0.06 2.09
C ARG A 29 10.94 -1.12 1.25
N SER A 30 12.25 -1.25 1.43
CA SER A 30 13.05 -2.35 0.93
C SER A 30 12.56 -3.68 1.53
N ARG A 31 12.94 -4.79 0.89
CA ARG A 31 12.60 -6.14 1.40
C ARG A 31 13.15 -6.39 2.80
N ASP A 32 14.32 -5.85 3.13
CA ASP A 32 14.92 -6.04 4.44
C ASP A 32 14.22 -5.21 5.53
N GLU A 33 13.73 -4.01 5.19
CA GLU A 33 12.88 -3.24 6.08
C GLU A 33 11.56 -3.96 6.37
N TRP A 34 10.91 -4.56 5.37
CA TRP A 34 9.71 -5.38 5.59
C TRP A 34 9.97 -6.58 6.49
N ARG A 35 11.06 -7.31 6.23
CA ARG A 35 11.47 -8.45 7.05
C ARG A 35 11.75 -8.05 8.50
N ARG A 36 12.43 -6.91 8.69
CA ARG A 36 12.71 -6.36 10.02
C ARG A 36 11.41 -6.00 10.74
N LEU A 37 10.53 -5.27 10.08
CA LEU A 37 9.22 -4.86 10.60
C LEU A 37 8.39 -6.06 11.06
N VAL A 38 8.29 -7.11 10.25
CA VAL A 38 7.51 -8.30 10.61
C VAL A 38 8.13 -9.04 11.80
N ARG A 39 9.46 -9.08 11.93
CA ARG A 39 10.16 -9.72 13.06
C ARG A 39 10.07 -8.93 14.36
N GLU A 40 10.28 -7.63 14.29
CA GLU A 40 10.44 -6.77 15.47
C GLU A 40 9.12 -6.20 15.98
N GLY A 41 8.12 -6.01 15.10
CA GLY A 41 6.91 -5.29 15.45
C GLY A 41 7.12 -3.78 15.46
N VAL A 42 6.12 -3.07 15.99
CA VAL A 42 6.16 -1.60 16.13
C VAL A 42 5.61 -1.17 17.50
N PRO A 43 6.09 -0.05 18.04
CA PRO A 43 5.61 0.48 19.31
C PRO A 43 4.25 1.18 19.17
N GLU A 44 3.73 1.63 20.31
CA GLU A 44 2.60 2.55 20.39
C GLU A 44 2.71 3.72 19.41
N GLY A 45 1.57 4.11 18.83
CA GLY A 45 1.47 5.21 17.87
C GLY A 45 1.77 4.83 16.42
N GLN A 46 2.37 3.66 16.15
CA GLN A 46 2.75 3.24 14.79
C GLN A 46 1.97 2.04 14.25
N ARG A 47 1.21 1.35 15.10
CA ARG A 47 0.53 0.09 14.79
C ARG A 47 -0.49 0.25 13.66
N ASN A 48 -1.41 1.20 13.79
CA ASN A 48 -2.50 1.41 12.84
C ASN A 48 -1.97 1.71 11.43
N SER A 49 -1.07 2.70 11.29
CA SER A 49 -0.46 3.06 10.00
C SER A 49 0.41 1.95 9.42
N THR A 50 1.07 1.16 10.29
CA THR A 50 1.87 0.00 9.85
C THR A 50 1.01 -1.14 9.36
N ILE A 51 -0.10 -1.46 10.06
CA ILE A 51 -1.08 -2.45 9.64
C ILE A 51 -1.64 -2.04 8.28
N ALA A 52 -2.09 -0.79 8.13
CA ALA A 52 -2.59 -0.29 6.84
C ALA A 52 -1.57 -0.48 5.71
N SER A 53 -0.31 -0.11 5.95
CA SER A 53 0.78 -0.26 4.98
C SER A 53 1.08 -1.73 4.66
N LEU A 54 1.05 -2.61 5.66
CA LEU A 54 1.33 -4.03 5.50
C LEU A 54 0.17 -4.75 4.81
N THR A 55 -1.09 -4.37 5.08
CA THR A 55 -2.26 -4.82 4.32
C THR A 55 -2.08 -4.48 2.85
N GLY A 56 -1.81 -3.22 2.52
CA GLY A 56 -1.59 -2.80 1.14
C GLY A 56 -0.43 -3.55 0.46
N HIS A 57 0.66 -3.82 1.20
CA HIS A 57 1.76 -4.62 0.69
C HIS A 57 1.35 -6.06 0.36
N LEU A 58 0.59 -6.72 1.23
CA LEU A 58 0.12 -8.09 1.03
C LEU A 58 -0.86 -8.18 -0.16
N LEU A 59 -1.84 -7.27 -0.22
CA LEU A 59 -2.81 -7.21 -1.32
C LEU A 59 -2.14 -6.93 -2.67
N TRP A 60 -1.18 -5.99 -2.72
CA TRP A 60 -0.40 -5.70 -3.94
C TRP A 60 0.36 -6.92 -4.46
N HIS A 61 0.70 -7.87 -3.57
CA HIS A 61 1.34 -9.13 -3.91
C HIS A 61 0.36 -10.30 -4.12
N GLY A 62 -0.95 -10.04 -4.19
CA GLY A 62 -1.98 -11.04 -4.48
C GLY A 62 -2.31 -11.96 -3.31
N VAL A 63 -1.97 -11.56 -2.08
CA VAL A 63 -2.45 -12.28 -0.89
C VAL A 63 -3.92 -11.98 -0.69
N ASP A 64 -4.71 -13.04 -0.52
CA ASP A 64 -6.15 -12.95 -0.23
C ASP A 64 -6.44 -12.09 1.02
N ALA A 65 -7.57 -11.38 1.02
CA ALA A 65 -7.92 -10.42 2.06
C ALA A 65 -8.15 -11.06 3.44
N GLU A 66 -8.81 -12.21 3.50
CA GLU A 66 -9.05 -12.94 4.76
C GLU A 66 -7.73 -13.53 5.28
N VAL A 67 -6.88 -14.04 4.38
CA VAL A 67 -5.53 -14.49 4.74
C VAL A 67 -4.70 -13.34 5.30
N ALA A 68 -4.75 -12.16 4.68
CA ALA A 68 -4.05 -10.97 5.16
C ALA A 68 -4.54 -10.54 6.56
N LEU A 69 -5.85 -10.58 6.80
CA LEU A 69 -6.44 -10.29 8.11
C LEU A 69 -5.89 -11.22 9.20
N GLU A 70 -5.94 -12.54 8.99
CA GLU A 70 -5.46 -13.52 9.97
C GLU A 70 -3.96 -13.37 10.27
N LEU A 71 -3.16 -13.11 9.24
CA LEU A 71 -1.73 -12.83 9.40
C LEU A 71 -1.48 -11.57 10.25
N LEU A 72 -2.27 -10.51 10.02
CA LEU A 72 -2.12 -9.23 10.72
C LEU A 72 -2.62 -9.28 12.15
N LEU A 73 -3.69 -10.04 12.44
CA LEU A 73 -4.16 -10.31 13.80
C LEU A 73 -3.08 -11.04 14.60
N ALA A 74 -2.52 -12.12 14.04
CA ALA A 74 -1.44 -12.87 14.68
C ALA A 74 -0.20 -11.99 14.89
N TRP A 75 0.20 -11.22 13.88
CA TRP A 75 1.35 -10.31 13.97
C TRP A 75 1.14 -9.21 15.03
N ASN A 76 -0.03 -8.57 15.07
CA ASN A 76 -0.36 -7.55 16.06
C ASN A 76 -0.24 -8.09 17.49
N ARG A 77 -0.90 -9.22 17.79
CA ARG A 77 -0.87 -9.85 19.12
C ARG A 77 0.55 -10.24 19.54
N LEU A 78 1.33 -10.82 18.63
CA LEU A 78 2.66 -11.34 18.94
C LEU A 78 3.75 -10.27 18.99
N ARG A 79 3.69 -9.25 18.14
CA ARG A 79 4.81 -8.32 17.89
C ARG A 79 4.53 -6.87 18.28
N CYS A 80 3.28 -6.41 18.28
CA CYS A 80 2.97 -5.03 18.67
C CYS A 80 2.88 -4.87 20.19
N ARG A 81 3.37 -3.73 20.72
CA ARG A 81 3.38 -3.44 22.16
C ARG A 81 2.93 -2.01 22.47
N PRO A 82 1.79 -1.82 23.18
CA PRO A 82 0.74 -2.83 23.40
C PRO A 82 0.09 -3.28 22.07
N PRO A 83 -0.51 -4.48 21.97
CA PRO A 83 -1.29 -4.84 20.78
C PRO A 83 -2.52 -3.92 20.66
N LEU A 84 -2.98 -3.68 19.43
CA LEU A 84 -4.31 -3.10 19.20
C LEU A 84 -5.39 -4.16 19.45
N ASP A 85 -6.62 -3.71 19.68
CA ASP A 85 -7.78 -4.59 19.72
C ASP A 85 -8.01 -5.22 18.35
N ASP A 86 -8.43 -6.49 18.34
CA ASP A 86 -8.63 -7.24 17.09
C ASP A 86 -9.67 -6.58 16.17
N ALA A 87 -10.71 -5.96 16.75
CA ALA A 87 -11.71 -5.21 16.00
C ALA A 87 -11.11 -3.98 15.30
N GLU A 88 -10.13 -3.31 15.94
CA GLU A 88 -9.43 -2.19 15.31
C GLU A 88 -8.56 -2.68 14.14
N VAL A 89 -7.84 -3.79 14.32
CA VAL A 89 -7.06 -4.41 13.24
C VAL A 89 -7.96 -4.77 12.05
N ALA A 90 -9.08 -5.45 12.32
CA ALA A 90 -10.04 -5.83 11.29
C ALA A 90 -10.61 -4.62 10.54
N GLN A 91 -10.94 -3.54 11.25
CA GLN A 91 -11.43 -2.31 10.64
C GLN A 91 -10.38 -1.67 9.71
N VAL A 92 -9.11 -1.62 10.13
CA VAL A 92 -8.03 -1.08 9.29
C VAL A 92 -7.86 -1.93 8.03
N VAL A 93 -7.87 -3.25 8.15
CA VAL A 93 -7.75 -4.16 7.00
C VAL A 93 -8.92 -3.94 6.04
N ALA A 94 -10.16 -3.93 6.53
CA ALA A 94 -11.35 -3.71 5.71
C ALA A 94 -11.30 -2.39 4.94
N ASN A 95 -10.86 -1.30 5.57
CA ASN A 95 -10.72 0.00 4.91
C ASN A 95 -9.73 -0.04 3.74
N ILE A 96 -8.61 -0.76 3.90
CA ILE A 96 -7.59 -0.87 2.85
C ILE A 96 -8.03 -1.82 1.74
N VAL A 97 -8.73 -2.90 2.07
CA VAL A 97 -9.34 -3.80 1.06
C VAL A 97 -10.31 -3.03 0.19
N GLN A 98 -11.23 -2.26 0.80
CA GLN A 98 -12.16 -1.41 0.07
C GLN A 98 -11.42 -0.40 -0.84
N LEU A 99 -10.36 0.24 -0.35
CA LEU A 99 -9.58 1.16 -1.18
C LEU A 99 -8.92 0.43 -2.37
N HIS A 100 -8.40 -0.78 -2.15
CA HIS A 100 -7.70 -1.58 -3.15
C HIS A 100 -8.64 -2.07 -4.27
N GLU A 101 -9.86 -2.47 -3.93
CA GLU A 101 -10.89 -2.89 -4.89
C GLU A 101 -11.38 -1.72 -5.76
N HIS A 102 -11.31 -0.50 -5.22
CA HIS A 102 -11.77 0.72 -5.89
C HIS A 102 -10.67 1.41 -6.73
N GLU A 103 -9.41 0.95 -6.69
CA GLU A 103 -8.38 1.43 -7.61
C GLU A 103 -8.69 0.92 -9.02
N PRO A 104 -9.02 1.80 -10.00
CA PRO A 104 -9.17 1.36 -11.38
C PRO A 104 -7.83 0.77 -11.81
N THR A 105 -7.82 -0.52 -12.12
CA THR A 105 -6.68 -1.19 -12.74
C THR A 105 -6.18 -0.29 -13.87
N GLY A 106 -4.98 0.28 -13.71
CA GLY A 106 -4.35 1.11 -14.71
C GLY A 106 -4.33 0.39 -16.07
N PRO A 107 -4.22 1.12 -17.19
CA PRO A 107 -4.54 0.60 -18.51
C PRO A 107 -3.77 -0.70 -18.77
N SER A 108 -4.52 -1.78 -18.96
CA SER A 108 -4.00 -3.03 -19.51
C SER A 108 -3.40 -2.69 -20.87
N ILE A 109 -2.08 -2.69 -20.96
CA ILE A 109 -1.38 -2.74 -22.24
C ILE A 109 -1.57 -4.17 -22.72
N ALA A 110 -2.68 -4.39 -23.44
CA ALA A 110 -2.85 -5.54 -24.31
C ALA A 110 -2.16 -5.24 -25.64
N ASP A 111 -1.50 -6.27 -26.17
CA ASP A 111 -0.63 -6.32 -27.35
C ASP A 111 -1.15 -5.63 -28.62
#